data_AF-A0A0M1JIE5-F1
#
_entry.id   AF-A0A0M1JIE5-F1
#
_cell.length_a   1.000
_cell.length_b   1.000
_cell.length_c   1.000
_cell.angle_alpha   90.00
_cell.angle_beta   90.00
_cell.angle_gamma   90.00
#
_symmetry.space_group_name_H-M   'P 1'
#
loop_
_entity.id
_entity.type
_entity.pdbx_description
1 polymer ?
#
loop_
_entity_poly.entity_id
_entity_poly.type
_entity_poly.pdbx_seq_one_letter_code
_entity_poly.pdbx_strand_id
1 'polypeptide(L)'
;MNIVKSKEQLEREIVNRIYQDYKALRIITYQTLAADNPDVSPLNCIQYAQTILDRILFIAFAEDCGLLPNKTIAQAYQHSDPYNPKPTWENFLGLFRAIDKGNATLNIPAYNGGLFQNDPALETLKVSDTLCEKFKDIGEYDFASEVSVTVLGHIFEQSISDIEELQAQVQNPDTKNIKPTKLSKRKQDGIFYTPAYI
;
A
#
# COMPACT_ATOMS: atom_id res chain seq x y z
N MET A 1 -17.47 -0.71 -35.73
CA MET A 1 -16.14 -0.22 -35.25
C MET A 1 -16.39 0.83 -34.17
N ASN A 2 -16.70 0.43 -32.93
CA ASN A 2 -16.89 1.36 -31.80
C ASN A 2 -16.85 0.71 -30.39
N ILE A 3 -16.59 -0.59 -30.27
CA ILE A 3 -16.62 -1.29 -28.97
C ILE A 3 -15.26 -1.21 -28.24
N VAL A 4 -14.14 -1.15 -28.98
CA VAL A 4 -12.79 -1.16 -28.40
C VAL A 4 -12.46 0.15 -27.64
N LYS A 5 -12.95 1.30 -28.12
CA LYS A 5 -12.71 2.60 -27.46
C LYS A 5 -13.36 2.74 -26.08
N SER A 6 -14.48 2.06 -25.79
CA SER A 6 -15.13 2.18 -24.48
C SER A 6 -14.45 1.33 -23.41
N LYS A 7 -13.87 0.18 -23.79
CA LYS A 7 -13.17 -0.69 -22.84
C LYS A 7 -11.86 -0.07 -22.34
N GLU A 8 -11.04 0.45 -23.25
CA GLU A 8 -9.79 1.14 -22.88
C GLU A 8 -10.06 2.39 -22.04
N GLN A 9 -11.17 3.08 -22.27
CA GLN A 9 -11.55 4.24 -21.46
C GLN A 9 -12.01 3.82 -20.05
N LEU A 10 -12.81 2.77 -19.94
CA LEU A 10 -13.25 2.21 -18.66
C LEU A 10 -12.06 1.71 -17.83
N GLU A 11 -11.14 0.98 -18.45
CA GLU A 11 -9.90 0.54 -17.80
C GLU A 11 -9.11 1.73 -17.25
N ARG A 12 -8.92 2.80 -18.05
CA ARG A 12 -8.24 4.03 -17.58
C ARG A 12 -8.97 4.70 -16.42
N GLU A 13 -10.30 4.73 -16.43
CA GLU A 13 -11.10 5.32 -15.36
C GLU A 13 -10.96 4.52 -14.05
N ILE A 14 -10.98 3.20 -14.11
CA ILE A 14 -10.75 2.32 -12.96
C ILE A 14 -9.34 2.51 -12.41
N VAL A 15 -8.33 2.51 -13.27
CA VAL A 15 -6.93 2.74 -12.90
C VAL A 15 -6.74 4.08 -12.19
N ASN A 16 -7.31 5.14 -12.76
CA ASN A 16 -7.24 6.46 -12.15
C ASN A 16 -7.93 6.47 -10.79
N ARG A 17 -9.08 5.80 -10.64
CA ARG A 17 -9.79 5.68 -9.37
C ARG A 17 -8.95 4.96 -8.31
N ILE A 18 -8.43 3.78 -8.62
CA ILE A 18 -7.56 3.01 -7.71
C ILE A 18 -6.37 3.86 -7.27
N TYR A 19 -5.72 4.57 -8.19
CA TYR A 19 -4.62 5.46 -7.84
C TYR A 19 -5.04 6.59 -6.90
N GLN A 20 -6.17 7.27 -7.15
CA GLN A 20 -6.65 8.34 -6.27
C GLN A 20 -7.01 7.79 -4.88
N ASP A 21 -7.65 6.63 -4.82
CA ASP A 21 -8.05 6.00 -3.57
C ASP A 21 -6.80 5.54 -2.78
N TYR A 22 -5.80 4.97 -3.44
CA TYR A 22 -4.50 4.64 -2.83
C TYR A 22 -3.76 5.89 -2.32
N LYS A 23 -3.75 6.97 -3.10
CA LYS A 23 -3.14 8.24 -2.69
C LYS A 23 -3.85 8.84 -1.47
N ALA A 24 -5.18 8.83 -1.45
CA ALA A 24 -5.95 9.31 -0.31
C ALA A 24 -5.70 8.45 0.93
N LEU A 25 -5.67 7.13 0.76
CA LEU A 25 -5.36 6.19 1.84
C LEU A 25 -3.97 6.43 2.43
N ARG A 26 -2.96 6.77 1.61
CA ARG A 26 -1.62 7.17 2.09
C ARG A 26 -1.66 8.35 3.04
N ILE A 27 -2.36 9.41 2.65
CA ILE A 27 -2.47 10.62 3.48
C ILE A 27 -3.21 10.30 4.78
N ILE A 28 -4.31 9.56 4.71
CA ILE A 28 -5.09 9.16 5.89
C ILE A 28 -4.24 8.29 6.84
N THR A 29 -3.52 7.31 6.29
CA THR A 29 -2.66 6.40 7.07
C THR A 29 -1.57 7.19 7.79
N TYR A 30 -0.83 8.03 7.06
CA TYR A 30 0.19 8.89 7.65
C TYR A 30 -0.37 9.79 8.76
N GLN A 31 -1.44 10.52 8.49
CA GLN A 31 -2.03 11.46 9.44
C GLN A 31 -2.53 10.76 10.71
N THR A 32 -3.15 9.59 10.55
CA THR A 32 -3.66 8.79 11.67
C THR A 32 -2.49 8.22 12.48
N LEU A 33 -1.46 7.66 11.82
CA LEU A 33 -0.27 7.17 12.53
C LEU A 33 0.43 8.28 13.32
N ALA A 34 0.57 9.47 12.74
CA ALA A 34 1.17 10.62 13.42
C ALA A 34 0.34 11.10 14.61
N ALA A 35 -0.98 11.01 14.54
CA ALA A 35 -1.88 11.36 15.65
C ALA A 35 -1.85 10.31 16.77
N ASP A 36 -1.88 9.03 16.41
CA ASP A 36 -1.93 7.91 17.36
C ASP A 36 -0.57 7.63 18.02
N ASN A 37 0.53 8.07 17.41
CA ASN A 37 1.91 7.83 17.85
C ASN A 37 2.71 9.15 17.93
N PRO A 38 2.39 10.05 18.89
CA PRO A 38 3.00 11.39 18.97
C PRO A 38 4.52 11.36 19.24
N ASP A 39 5.05 10.26 19.77
CA ASP A 39 6.47 10.07 20.04
C ASP A 39 7.27 9.63 18.78
N VAL A 40 6.58 9.30 17.69
CA VAL A 40 7.19 8.91 16.42
C VAL A 40 7.35 10.13 15.53
N SER A 41 8.53 10.30 14.93
CA SER A 41 8.78 11.44 14.05
C SER A 41 7.85 11.41 12.82
N PRO A 42 7.38 12.56 12.32
CA PRO A 42 6.53 12.59 11.13
C PRO A 42 7.14 11.89 9.90
N LEU A 43 8.46 11.98 9.71
CA LEU A 43 9.15 11.26 8.62
C LEU A 43 9.07 9.74 8.79
N ASN A 44 9.22 9.24 10.02
CA ASN A 44 9.05 7.82 10.30
C ASN A 44 7.59 7.39 10.09
N CYS A 45 6.61 8.22 10.48
CA CYS A 45 5.19 7.94 10.20
C CYS A 45 4.91 7.82 8.69
N ILE A 46 5.55 8.64 7.85
CA ILE A 46 5.43 8.52 6.38
C ILE A 46 6.01 7.17 5.92
N GLN A 47 7.20 6.80 6.41
CA GLN A 47 7.85 5.54 6.05
C GLN A 47 7.03 4.32 6.49
N TYR A 48 6.48 4.35 7.70
CA TYR A 48 5.62 3.28 8.21
C TYR A 48 4.31 3.20 7.44
N ALA A 49 3.66 4.33 7.16
CA ALA A 49 2.47 4.36 6.33
C ALA A 49 2.74 3.72 4.97
N GLN A 50 3.85 4.08 4.31
CA GLN A 50 4.22 3.51 3.03
C GLN A 50 4.47 2.00 3.11
N THR A 51 5.23 1.55 4.12
CA THR A 51 5.54 0.11 4.31
C THR A 51 4.27 -0.71 4.53
N ILE A 52 3.35 -0.20 5.35
CA ILE A 52 2.06 -0.85 5.59
C ILE A 52 1.26 -0.93 4.29
N LEU A 53 1.18 0.16 3.53
CA LEU A 53 0.39 0.21 2.31
C LEU A 53 0.98 -0.66 1.20
N ASP A 54 2.30 -0.74 1.07
CA ASP A 54 2.96 -1.64 0.11
C ASP A 54 2.67 -3.11 0.44
N ARG A 55 2.66 -3.46 1.73
CA ARG A 55 2.27 -4.80 2.20
C ARG A 55 0.80 -5.10 1.91
N ILE A 56 -0.11 -4.16 2.22
CA ILE A 56 -1.55 -4.33 1.96
C ILE A 56 -1.83 -4.45 0.46
N LEU A 57 -1.22 -3.60 -0.37
CA LEU A 57 -1.39 -3.64 -1.81
C LEU A 57 -0.86 -4.95 -2.42
N PHE A 58 0.27 -5.45 -1.92
CA PHE A 58 0.77 -6.76 -2.31
C PHE A 58 -0.24 -7.87 -1.96
N ILE A 59 -0.80 -7.86 -0.75
CA ILE A 59 -1.75 -8.90 -0.32
C ILE A 59 -3.01 -8.85 -1.18
N ALA A 60 -3.57 -7.66 -1.43
CA ALA A 60 -4.75 -7.49 -2.27
C ALA A 60 -4.53 -8.06 -3.68
N PHE A 61 -3.39 -7.72 -4.29
CA PHE A 61 -3.00 -8.31 -5.58
C PHE A 61 -2.83 -9.83 -5.52
N ALA A 62 -2.19 -10.32 -4.46
CA ALA A 62 -1.85 -11.73 -4.32
C ALA A 62 -3.07 -12.63 -4.04
N GLU A 63 -4.07 -12.16 -3.27
CA GLU A 63 -5.30 -12.92 -3.04
C GLU A 63 -6.15 -13.05 -4.30
N ASP A 64 -6.21 -12.02 -5.15
CA ASP A 64 -6.96 -12.08 -6.42
C ASP A 64 -6.25 -12.90 -7.49
N CYS A 65 -4.91 -12.91 -7.48
CA CYS A 65 -4.12 -13.74 -8.38
C CYS A 65 -4.02 -15.22 -7.93
N GLY A 66 -4.67 -15.59 -6.81
CA GLY A 66 -4.62 -16.95 -6.25
C GLY A 66 -3.25 -17.34 -5.67
N LEU A 67 -2.40 -16.35 -5.37
CA LEU A 67 -1.12 -16.54 -4.69
C LEU A 67 -1.32 -16.67 -3.18
N LEU A 68 -2.29 -15.92 -2.63
CA LEU A 68 -2.76 -16.06 -1.25
C LEU A 68 -4.20 -16.59 -1.22
N PRO A 69 -4.68 -17.13 -0.07
CA PRO A 69 -6.08 -17.45 0.10
C PRO A 69 -6.98 -16.23 -0.21
N ASN A 70 -8.14 -16.47 -0.82
CA ASN A 70 -9.07 -15.40 -1.16
C ASN A 70 -9.53 -14.65 0.11
N LYS A 71 -9.69 -13.33 0.01
CA LYS A 71 -10.17 -12.47 1.10
C LYS A 71 -9.28 -12.50 2.35
N THR A 72 -7.97 -12.66 2.18
CA THR A 72 -6.99 -12.70 3.28
C THR A 72 -7.02 -11.40 4.09
N ILE A 73 -7.11 -10.24 3.43
CA ILE A 73 -7.24 -8.94 4.12
C ILE A 73 -8.53 -8.88 4.93
N ALA A 74 -9.66 -9.21 4.31
CA ALA A 74 -10.96 -9.16 4.98
C ALA A 74 -11.03 -10.12 6.17
N GLN A 75 -10.44 -11.31 6.05
CA GLN A 75 -10.35 -12.28 7.15
C GLN A 75 -9.50 -11.75 8.31
N ALA A 76 -8.35 -11.13 8.03
CA ALA A 76 -7.52 -10.53 9.09
C ALA A 76 -8.26 -9.40 9.82
N TYR A 77 -9.02 -8.57 9.09
CA TYR A 77 -9.84 -7.52 9.68
C TYR A 77 -11.01 -8.07 10.52
N GLN A 78 -11.70 -9.10 10.03
CA GLN A 78 -12.89 -9.67 10.69
C GLN A 78 -12.56 -10.63 11.83
N HIS A 79 -11.32 -11.12 11.92
CA HIS A 79 -10.93 -12.09 12.93
C HIS A 79 -10.98 -11.47 14.33
N SER A 80 -11.76 -12.08 15.21
CA SER A 80 -11.87 -11.69 16.61
C SER A 80 -11.95 -12.94 17.47
N ASP A 81 -11.05 -13.05 18.44
CA ASP A 81 -11.09 -14.09 19.46
C ASP A 81 -11.94 -13.59 20.64
N PRO A 82 -13.13 -14.14 20.89
CA PRO A 82 -14.01 -13.67 21.97
C PRO A 82 -13.46 -13.96 23.37
N TYR A 83 -12.53 -14.90 23.50
CA TYR A 83 -11.90 -15.25 24.78
C TYR A 83 -10.62 -14.44 25.01
N ASN A 84 -9.99 -13.95 23.95
CA ASN A 84 -8.77 -13.15 24.01
C ASN A 84 -8.81 -12.00 23.01
N PRO A 85 -9.67 -10.98 23.25
CA PRO A 85 -9.83 -9.88 22.32
C PRO A 85 -8.52 -9.09 22.17
N LYS A 86 -8.14 -8.85 20.92
CA LYS A 86 -6.93 -8.12 20.54
C LYS A 86 -7.27 -7.05 19.51
N PRO A 87 -6.47 -5.96 19.43
CA PRO A 87 -6.61 -4.98 18.35
C PRO A 87 -6.50 -5.65 16.98
N THR A 88 -7.26 -5.16 16.00
CA THR A 88 -7.24 -5.71 14.64
C THR A 88 -5.84 -5.64 14.02
N TRP A 89 -5.05 -4.64 14.41
CA TRP A 89 -3.66 -4.49 13.99
C TRP A 89 -2.79 -5.71 14.32
N GLU A 90 -3.01 -6.39 15.45
CA GLU A 90 -2.27 -7.61 15.78
C GLU A 90 -2.54 -8.73 14.76
N ASN A 91 -3.74 -8.80 14.20
CA ASN A 91 -4.07 -9.76 13.15
C ASN A 91 -3.29 -9.46 11.86
N PHE A 92 -3.19 -8.19 11.48
CA PHE A 92 -2.39 -7.76 10.33
C PHE A 92 -0.89 -8.04 10.52
N LEU A 93 -0.34 -7.78 11.71
CA LEU A 93 1.03 -8.15 12.04
C LEU A 93 1.24 -9.68 11.95
N GLY A 94 0.29 -10.46 12.49
CA GLY A 94 0.29 -11.92 12.37
C GLY A 94 0.26 -12.39 10.92
N LEU A 95 -0.55 -11.75 10.08
CA LEU A 95 -0.63 -12.01 8.65
C LEU A 95 0.69 -11.68 7.94
N PHE A 96 1.32 -10.54 8.22
CA PHE A 96 2.61 -10.18 7.63
C PHE A 96 3.69 -11.21 7.96
N ARG A 97 3.75 -11.68 9.22
CA ARG A 97 4.67 -12.74 9.62
C ARG A 97 4.37 -14.07 8.94
N ALA A 98 3.07 -14.40 8.77
CA ALA A 98 2.65 -15.59 8.05
C ALA A 98 3.06 -15.56 6.57
N ILE A 99 3.05 -14.38 5.94
CA ILE A 99 3.50 -14.21 4.55
C ILE A 99 5.04 -14.28 4.46
N ASP A 100 5.76 -13.67 5.41
CA ASP A 100 7.23 -13.72 5.44
C ASP A 100 7.76 -15.16 5.61
N LYS A 101 7.17 -15.92 6.54
CA LYS A 101 7.68 -17.26 6.93
C LYS A 101 6.91 -18.43 6.33
N GLY A 102 5.76 -18.17 5.71
CA GLY A 102 4.77 -19.19 5.40
C GLY A 102 3.98 -19.60 6.64
N ASN A 103 2.75 -20.08 6.42
CA ASN A 103 1.88 -20.61 7.46
C ASN A 103 0.97 -21.70 6.86
N ALA A 104 1.26 -22.96 7.20
CA ALA A 104 0.51 -24.10 6.69
C ALA A 104 -0.96 -24.12 7.14
N THR A 105 -1.24 -23.68 8.37
CA THR A 105 -2.61 -23.64 8.92
C THR A 105 -3.49 -22.64 8.17
N LEU A 106 -2.90 -21.51 7.76
CA LEU A 106 -3.59 -20.49 6.97
C LEU A 106 -3.50 -20.73 5.46
N ASN A 107 -2.82 -21.80 5.02
CA ASN A 107 -2.53 -22.06 3.61
C ASN A 107 -1.80 -20.89 2.92
N ILE A 108 -0.85 -20.26 3.63
CA ILE A 108 -0.04 -19.15 3.13
C ILE A 108 1.37 -19.67 2.81
N PRO A 109 1.85 -19.60 1.56
CA PRO A 109 3.23 -19.89 1.23
C PRO A 109 4.17 -18.76 1.70
N ALA A 110 5.46 -19.06 1.83
CA ALA A 110 6.46 -18.07 2.23
C ALA A 110 6.90 -17.18 1.06
N TYR A 111 6.93 -15.86 1.27
CA TYR A 111 7.38 -14.86 0.29
C TYR A 111 8.64 -14.15 0.77
N ASN A 112 9.80 -14.61 0.28
CA ASN A 112 11.11 -14.14 0.71
C ASN A 112 11.62 -12.93 -0.09
N GLY A 113 10.84 -11.84 -0.12
CA GLY A 113 11.13 -10.64 -0.91
C GLY A 113 11.62 -9.42 -0.12
N GLY A 114 11.82 -9.54 1.19
CA GLY A 114 12.18 -8.40 2.06
C GLY A 114 10.98 -7.56 2.52
N LEU A 115 9.93 -7.43 1.70
CA LEU A 115 8.75 -6.59 1.99
C LEU A 115 8.07 -6.93 3.32
N PHE A 116 7.98 -8.22 3.67
CA PHE A 116 7.34 -8.71 4.89
C PHE A 116 8.32 -9.05 6.02
N GLN A 117 9.61 -8.74 5.87
CA GLN A 117 10.58 -8.98 6.93
C GLN A 117 10.15 -8.30 8.24
N ASN A 118 10.54 -8.93 9.34
CA ASN A 118 10.28 -8.42 10.68
C ASN A 118 10.74 -6.96 10.80
N ASP A 119 9.82 -6.10 11.20
CA ASP A 119 10.07 -4.68 11.46
C ASP A 119 9.60 -4.38 12.89
N PRO A 120 10.53 -4.37 13.87
CA PRO A 120 10.20 -4.10 15.27
C PRO A 120 9.51 -2.75 15.49
N ALA A 121 9.70 -1.76 14.59
CA ALA A 121 9.01 -0.48 14.74
C ALA A 121 7.52 -0.64 14.47
N LEU A 122 7.13 -1.35 13.40
CA LEU A 122 5.72 -1.61 13.08
C LEU A 122 5.01 -2.42 14.16
N GLU A 123 5.72 -3.32 14.83
CA GLU A 123 5.22 -4.13 15.95
C GLU A 123 4.81 -3.30 17.17
N THR A 124 5.37 -2.09 17.31
CA THR A 124 5.08 -1.18 18.44
C THR A 124 4.11 -0.06 18.09
N LEU A 125 3.73 0.08 16.81
CA LEU A 125 2.82 1.13 16.37
C LEU A 125 1.40 0.90 16.90
N LYS A 126 0.80 1.99 17.38
CA LYS A 126 -0.64 2.07 17.61
C LYS A 126 -1.32 2.34 16.27
N VAL A 127 -2.17 1.42 15.86
CA VAL A 127 -2.98 1.51 14.64
C VAL A 127 -4.42 1.20 15.03
N SER A 128 -5.31 2.17 14.87
CA SER A 128 -6.72 2.02 15.22
C SER A 128 -7.45 1.03 14.31
N ASP A 129 -8.49 0.38 14.84
CA ASP A 129 -9.35 -0.53 14.06
C ASP A 129 -10.04 0.20 12.88
N THR A 130 -10.35 1.49 13.05
CA THR A 130 -10.89 2.35 11.98
C THR A 130 -9.89 2.53 10.83
N LEU A 131 -8.59 2.60 11.11
CA LEU A 131 -7.59 2.63 10.05
C LEU A 131 -7.45 1.24 9.39
N CYS A 132 -7.52 0.18 10.19
CA CYS A 132 -7.50 -1.20 9.68
C CYS A 132 -8.68 -1.49 8.72
N GLU A 133 -9.85 -0.92 8.98
CA GLU A 133 -11.02 -1.00 8.09
C GLU A 133 -10.72 -0.43 6.70
N LYS A 134 -9.96 0.68 6.63
CA LYS A 134 -9.58 1.27 5.33
C LYS A 134 -8.62 0.39 4.53
N PHE A 135 -7.83 -0.44 5.20
CA PHE A 135 -6.99 -1.44 4.53
C PHE A 135 -7.83 -2.58 3.94
N LYS A 136 -8.98 -2.91 4.55
CA LYS A 136 -9.94 -3.83 3.95
C LYS A 136 -10.50 -3.27 2.65
N ASP A 137 -10.85 -1.98 2.62
CA ASP A 137 -11.50 -1.37 1.45
C ASP A 137 -10.63 -1.39 0.18
N ILE A 138 -9.30 -1.27 0.31
CA ILE A 138 -8.40 -1.43 -0.85
C ILE A 138 -8.33 -2.88 -1.35
N GLY A 139 -8.64 -3.87 -0.50
CA GLY A 139 -8.77 -5.27 -0.91
C GLY A 139 -10.08 -5.58 -1.65
N GLU A 140 -11.00 -4.61 -1.81
CA GLU A 140 -12.27 -4.83 -2.51
C GLU A 140 -12.18 -4.61 -4.03
N TYR A 141 -11.09 -4.02 -4.54
CA TYR A 141 -10.84 -3.95 -5.98
C TYR A 141 -10.44 -5.32 -6.52
N ASP A 142 -10.89 -5.66 -7.72
CA ASP A 142 -10.49 -6.90 -8.40
C ASP A 142 -9.17 -6.67 -9.14
N PHE A 143 -8.06 -7.00 -8.49
CA PHE A 143 -6.74 -6.85 -9.06
C PHE A 143 -6.43 -7.84 -10.18
N ALA A 144 -7.14 -8.97 -10.25
CA ALA A 144 -6.91 -9.97 -11.30
C ALA A 144 -7.51 -9.54 -12.64
N SER A 145 -8.69 -8.91 -12.62
CA SER A 145 -9.42 -8.54 -13.84
C SER A 145 -9.35 -7.05 -14.17
N GLU A 146 -9.24 -6.17 -13.16
CA GLU A 146 -9.28 -4.72 -13.35
C GLU A 146 -7.89 -4.06 -13.31
N VAL A 147 -6.86 -4.76 -12.79
CA VAL A 147 -5.52 -4.19 -12.58
C VAL A 147 -4.45 -5.03 -13.26
N SER A 148 -4.01 -4.59 -14.45
CA SER A 148 -2.82 -5.19 -15.06
C SER A 148 -1.55 -4.92 -14.23
N VAL A 149 -0.54 -5.79 -14.33
CA VAL A 149 0.79 -5.56 -13.71
C VAL A 149 1.37 -4.18 -14.07
N THR A 150 1.09 -3.69 -15.27
CA THR A 150 1.46 -2.35 -15.73
C THR A 150 0.84 -1.24 -14.88
N VAL A 151 -0.42 -1.40 -14.48
CA VAL A 151 -1.14 -0.43 -13.62
C VAL A 151 -0.51 -0.40 -12.24
N LEU A 152 -0.23 -1.58 -11.68
CA LEU A 152 0.43 -1.68 -10.39
C LEU A 152 1.80 -0.97 -10.42
N GLY A 153 2.57 -1.17 -11.49
CA GLY A 153 3.81 -0.44 -11.74
C GLY A 153 3.64 1.08 -11.77
N HIS A 154 2.58 1.58 -12.42
CA HIS A 154 2.27 3.02 -12.42
C HIS A 154 1.88 3.56 -11.05
N ILE A 155 1.09 2.80 -10.27
CA ILE A 155 0.73 3.19 -8.90
C ILE A 155 2.00 3.32 -8.05
N PHE A 156 2.93 2.37 -8.15
CA PHE A 156 4.21 2.43 -7.45
C PHE A 156 5.08 3.60 -7.92
N GLU A 157 5.29 3.77 -9.22
CA GLU A 157 6.09 4.87 -9.76
C GLU A 157 5.56 6.25 -9.32
N GLN A 158 4.24 6.43 -9.39
CA GLN A 158 3.62 7.69 -9.00
C GLN A 158 3.62 7.87 -7.48
N SER A 159 3.59 6.79 -6.70
CA SER A 159 3.72 6.83 -5.24
C SER A 159 5.06 7.39 -4.79
N ILE A 160 6.17 7.11 -5.50
CA ILE A 160 7.49 7.65 -5.18
C ILE A 160 7.44 9.18 -5.17
N SER A 161 6.90 9.77 -6.23
CA SER A 161 6.74 11.22 -6.34
C SER A 161 5.86 11.82 -5.25
N ASP A 162 4.78 11.13 -4.88
CA ASP A 162 3.88 11.57 -3.81
C ASP A 162 4.57 11.54 -2.43
N ILE A 163 5.40 10.52 -2.18
CA ILE A 163 6.14 10.36 -0.91
C ILE A 163 7.18 11.46 -0.77
N GLU A 164 7.95 11.73 -1.83
CA GLU A 164 8.92 12.83 -1.87
C GLU A 164 8.25 14.18 -1.56
N GLU A 165 7.09 14.43 -2.18
CA GLU A 165 6.31 15.65 -1.94
C GLU A 165 5.80 15.73 -0.49
N LEU A 166 5.36 14.62 0.08
CA LEU A 166 4.90 14.55 1.47
C LEU A 166 6.05 14.77 2.47
N GLN A 167 7.21 14.17 2.23
CA GLN A 167 8.42 14.36 3.05
C GLN A 167 8.90 15.81 2.99
N ALA A 168 8.93 16.42 1.79
CA ALA A 168 9.33 17.80 1.61
C ALA A 168 8.41 18.77 2.38
N GLN A 169 7.10 18.53 2.38
CA GLN A 169 6.12 19.32 3.13
C GLN A 169 6.32 19.21 4.65
N VAL A 170 6.65 18.02 5.15
CA VAL A 170 6.94 17.79 6.58
C VAL A 170 8.24 18.45 7.01
N GLN A 171 9.27 18.43 6.15
CA GLN A 171 10.57 19.05 6.45
C GLN A 171 10.54 20.57 6.30
N ASN A 172 9.71 21.10 5.41
CA ASN A 172 9.62 22.54 5.12
C ASN A 172 8.16 23.04 5.28
N PRO A 173 7.62 23.05 6.51
CA PRO A 173 6.21 23.35 6.76
C PRO A 173 5.80 24.78 6.34
N ASP A 174 6.76 25.69 6.16
CA ASP A 174 6.54 27.07 5.70
C ASP A 174 6.37 27.21 4.17
N THR A 175 6.61 26.15 3.39
CA THR A 175 6.57 26.20 1.90
C THR A 175 5.21 25.84 1.28
N LYS A 176 4.10 25.92 2.05
CA LYS A 176 2.72 25.53 1.65
C LYS A 176 2.18 26.10 0.32
N ASN A 177 2.90 26.98 -0.38
CA ASN A 177 2.44 27.62 -1.62
C ASN A 177 3.39 27.55 -2.83
N ILE A 178 4.44 26.72 -2.84
CA ILE A 178 5.25 26.53 -4.05
C ILE A 178 4.71 25.31 -4.81
N LYS A 179 3.86 25.54 -5.82
CA LYS A 179 3.51 24.51 -6.80
C LYS A 179 4.80 23.91 -7.36
N PRO A 180 5.02 22.59 -7.31
CA PRO A 180 6.18 22.00 -7.98
C PRO A 180 6.03 22.22 -9.49
N THR A 181 6.90 23.06 -10.06
CA THR A 181 7.06 23.21 -11.50
C THR A 181 7.51 21.86 -12.06
N LYS A 182 6.73 21.31 -13.00
CA LYS A 182 6.91 20.00 -13.67
C LYS A 182 8.25 19.79 -14.41
N LEU A 183 9.25 20.64 -14.19
CA LEU A 183 10.48 20.74 -14.97
C LEU A 183 11.75 20.26 -14.24
N SER A 184 11.72 20.04 -12.93
CA SER A 184 12.89 19.63 -12.14
C SER A 184 13.07 18.10 -11.97
N LYS A 185 12.01 17.30 -12.12
CA LYS A 185 12.01 15.84 -11.83
C LYS A 185 12.63 14.90 -12.90
N ARG A 186 13.28 15.39 -13.96
CA ARG A 186 13.77 14.53 -15.08
C ARG A 186 15.27 14.54 -15.35
N LYS A 187 16.10 15.17 -14.52
CA LYS A 187 17.54 15.31 -14.83
C LYS A 187 18.53 14.81 -13.78
N GLN A 188 18.12 14.28 -12.63
CA GLN A 188 19.09 13.91 -11.59
C GLN A 188 19.35 12.42 -11.35
N ASP A 189 18.41 11.50 -11.59
CA ASP A 189 18.71 10.08 -11.38
C ASP A 189 18.61 9.29 -12.68
N GLY A 190 19.76 9.23 -13.35
CA GLY A 190 20.01 8.28 -14.43
C GLY A 190 20.03 6.85 -13.88
N ILE A 191 18.87 6.17 -13.95
CA ILE A 191 18.80 4.72 -13.88
C ILE A 191 18.16 4.26 -15.20
N PHE A 192 19.04 3.85 -16.11
CA PHE A 192 18.66 3.21 -17.36
C PHE A 192 18.24 1.77 -17.05
N TYR A 193 16.96 1.45 -17.27
CA TYR A 193 16.57 0.05 -17.45
C TYR A 193 17.13 -0.44 -18.79
N THR A 194 17.93 -1.50 -18.75
CA THR A 194 18.44 -2.20 -19.93
C THR A 194 17.25 -2.80 -20.69
N PRO A 195 17.05 -2.50 -21.99
CA PRO A 195 15.99 -3.14 -22.76
C PRO A 195 16.27 -4.63 -22.90
N ALA A 196 15.23 -5.45 -22.72
CA ALA A 196 15.27 -6.84 -23.14
C ALA A 196 15.39 -6.90 -24.67
N TYR A 197 16.39 -7.66 -25.11
CA TYR A 197 16.76 -8.00 -26.48
C TYR A 197 15.58 -8.11 -27.48
N ILE A 198 15.76 -7.49 -28.66
CA ILE A 198 15.50 -8.12 -29.97
C ILE A 198 16.73 -7.86 -30.83
#